data_AF-A0A1B6NWR5-F1
#
_entry.id   AF-A0A1B6NWR5-F1
#
_cell.length_a   1.000
_cell.length_b   1.000
_cell.length_c   1.000
_cell.angle_alpha   90.00
_cell.angle_beta   90.00
_cell.angle_gamma   90.00
#
_symmetry.space_group_name_H-M   'P 1'
#
loop_
_entity.id
_entity.type
_entity.pdbx_description
1 polymer ?
#
loop_
_entity_poly.entity_id
_entity_poly.type
_entity_poly.pdbx_seq_one_letter_code
_entity_poly.pdbx_strand_id
1 'polypeptide(L)' 'MTVIMGEAKLAGKGKVTVKTDKGTEEVTAKSIVLATGARARELPGLEPDGKLVWNYKHALVPPHMPKKLLVIGS' A
#
# COMPACT_ATOMS: atom_id res chain seq x y z
N MET A 1 8.92 -10.91 20.35
CA MET A 1 8.00 -10.46 19.28
C MET A 1 8.05 -11.51 18.18
N THR A 2 6.90 -12.03 17.76
CA THR A 2 6.83 -13.00 16.65
C THR A 2 6.42 -12.25 15.40
N VAL A 3 7.15 -12.45 14.30
CA VAL A 3 6.89 -11.82 13.01
C VAL A 3 6.47 -12.90 12.02
N ILE A 4 5.31 -12.71 11.40
CA ILE A 4 4.81 -13.60 10.35
C ILE A 4 4.85 -12.79 9.06
N MET A 5 5.72 -13.20 8.13
CA MET A 5 5.90 -12.51 6.85
C MET A 5 4.84 -13.01 5.87
N GLY A 6 3.96 -12.10 5.45
CA GLY A 6 2.91 -12.43 4.50
C GLY A 6 1.83 -11.36 4.40
N GLU A 7 0.84 -11.62 3.55
CA GLU A 7 -0.34 -10.76 3.42
C GLU A 7 -1.41 -11.21 4.42
N ALA A 8 -1.77 -10.33 5.35
CA ALA A 8 -2.75 -10.62 6.39
C ALA A 8 -4.15 -10.13 6.00
N LYS A 9 -5.17 -10.97 6.27
CA LYS A 9 -6.58 -10.66 6.08
C LYS A 9 -7.38 -10.99 7.34
N LEU A 10 -8.36 -10.15 7.68
CA LEU A 10 -9.33 -10.47 8.73
C LEU A 10 -10.22 -11.65 8.30
N ALA A 11 -10.24 -12.70 9.10
CA ALA A 11 -11.01 -13.93 8.85
C ALA A 11 -12.19 -14.13 9.81
N GLY A 12 -12.48 -13.13 10.65
CA GLY A 12 -13.57 -13.15 11.62
C GLY A 12 -13.18 -12.52 12.95
N LYS A 13 -14.08 -12.57 13.94
CA LYS A 13 -13.80 -12.05 15.28
C LYS A 13 -12.58 -12.76 15.88
N GLY A 14 -11.53 -11.99 16.16
CA GLY A 14 -10.30 -12.49 16.77
C GLY A 14 -9.48 -13.42 15.89
N LYS A 15 -9.70 -13.42 14.56
CA LYS A 15 -8.99 -14.30 13.61
C LYS A 15 -8.38 -13.51 12.45
N VAL A 16 -7.13 -13.80 12.15
CA VAL A 16 -6.38 -13.26 11.01
C VAL A 16 -5.80 -14.43 10.22
N THR A 17 -6.03 -14.47 8.91
CA THR A 17 -5.30 -15.38 8.02
C THR A 17 -4.11 -14.66 7.43
N VAL A 18 -2.94 -15.28 7.45
CA VAL A 18 -1.71 -14.74 6.87
C VAL A 18 -1.30 -15.65 5.73
N LYS A 19 -1.33 -15.12 4.51
CA LYS A 19 -0.83 -15.81 3.32
C LYS A 19 0.67 -15.60 3.24
N THR A 20 1.41 -16.67 3.51
CA THR A 20 2.87 -16.73 3.42
C THR A 20 3.28 -17.45 2.13
N ASP A 21 4.56 -17.41 1.78
CA ASP A 21 5.09 -18.14 0.61
C ASP A 21 4.96 -19.67 0.75
N LYS A 22 4.79 -20.17 1.99
CA LYS A 22 4.69 -21.60 2.31
C LYS A 22 3.25 -22.08 2.47
N GLY A 23 2.27 -21.18 2.42
CA GLY A 23 0.86 -21.50 2.62
C GLY A 23 0.12 -20.45 3.46
N THR A 24 -1.11 -20.78 3.85
CA THR A 24 -1.94 -19.90 4.67
C THR A 24 -1.90 -20.35 6.13
N GLU A 25 -1.56 -19.42 7.03
CA GLU A 25 -1.58 -19.61 8.47
C GLU A 25 -2.77 -18.87 9.08
N GLU A 26 -3.40 -19.44 10.10
CA GLU A 26 -4.47 -18.78 10.86
C GLU A 26 -3.97 -18.41 12.25
N VAL A 27 -4.12 -17.13 12.60
CA VAL A 27 -3.69 -16.55 13.87
C VAL A 27 -4.92 -16.08 14.64
N THR A 28 -5.02 -16.51 15.90
CA THR A 28 -6.07 -16.05 16.81
C THR A 28 -5.51 -15.02 17.79
N ALA A 29 -6.26 -13.94 18.02
CA ALA A 29 -5.87 -12.88 18.93
C ALA A 29 -7.09 -12.28 19.64
N LYS A 30 -6.93 -11.94 20.93
CA LYS A 30 -7.99 -11.26 21.71
C LYS A 30 -8.30 -9.86 21.18
N SER A 31 -7.28 -9.18 20.66
CA SER A 31 -7.38 -7.82 20.11
C SER A 31 -6.55 -7.75 18.84
N ILE A 32 -7.08 -7.10 17.80
CA ILE A 32 -6.44 -6.94 16.49
C ILE A 32 -6.35 -5.45 16.19
N VAL A 33 -5.13 -4.96 15.94
CA VAL A 33 -4.86 -3.57 15.54
C VAL A 33 -4.55 -3.55 14.05
N LEU A 34 -5.34 -2.81 13.27
CA LEU A 34 -5.12 -2.64 11.83
C LEU A 34 -4.21 -1.44 11.58
N ALA A 35 -2.98 -1.70 11.14
CA ALA A 35 -1.98 -0.68 10.83
C ALA A 35 -1.44 -0.86 9.39
N THR A 36 -2.32 -1.07 8.42
CA THR A 36 -2.00 -1.42 7.02
C THR A 36 -1.51 -0.24 6.16
N GLY A 37 -1.43 0.97 6.72
CA GLY A 37 -0.98 2.18 6.03
C GLY A 37 -2.01 2.75 5.03
N ALA A 38 -1.54 3.63 4.14
CA ALA A 38 -2.34 4.27 3.11
C ALA A 38 -1.74 4.02 1.72
N ARG A 39 -2.59 3.98 0.69
CA ARG A 39 -2.17 3.95 -0.71
C ARG A 39 -2.70 5.20 -1.43
N ALA A 40 -1.95 5.68 -2.42
CA ALA A 40 -2.39 6.83 -3.22
C ALA A 40 -3.70 6.49 -3.94
N ARG A 41 -4.65 7.43 -3.93
CA ARG A 41 -5.85 7.31 -4.77
C ARG A 41 -5.44 7.62 -6.20
N GLU A 42 -5.76 6.73 -7.11
CA GLU A 42 -5.59 6.96 -8.54
C GLU A 42 -6.86 7.64 -9.08
N LEU A 43 -6.68 8.68 -9.89
CA LEU A 43 -7.76 9.36 -10.58
C LEU A 43 -8.01 8.63 -11.91
N PRO A 44 -9.23 8.16 -12.20
CA PRO A 44 -9.54 7.50 -13.46
C PRO A 44 -9.18 8.39 -14.66
N GLY A 45 -8.33 7.91 -15.57
CA GLY A 45 -7.83 8.67 -16.73
C GLY A 45 -6.58 9.51 -16.46
N LEU A 46 -6.02 9.48 -15.24
CA LEU A 46 -4.73 10.04 -14.87
C LEU A 46 -3.90 8.99 -14.12
N GLU A 47 -3.76 7.83 -14.72
CA GLU A 47 -2.90 6.77 -14.21
C GLU A 47 -1.43 7.27 -14.20
N PRO A 48 -0.72 7.18 -13.07
CA PRO A 48 0.65 7.65 -12.99
C PRO A 48 1.57 6.78 -13.87
N ASP A 49 2.04 7.35 -14.97
CA ASP A 49 2.93 6.69 -15.93
C ASP A 49 4.42 6.80 -15.55
N GLY A 50 4.74 7.57 -14.50
CA GLY A 50 6.10 7.83 -14.04
C GLY A 50 6.94 8.69 -15.00
N LYS A 51 6.35 9.19 -16.09
CA LYS A 51 7.00 10.02 -17.12
C LYS A 51 6.43 11.43 -17.14
N LEU A 52 5.12 11.56 -17.37
CA LEU A 52 4.40 12.84 -17.40
C LEU A 52 3.45 12.99 -16.20
N VAL A 53 2.81 11.89 -15.77
CA VAL A 53 1.89 11.86 -14.63
C VAL A 53 2.60 11.18 -13.47
N TRP A 54 2.89 11.96 -12.43
CA TRP A 54 3.62 11.50 -11.26
C TRP A 54 2.69 11.35 -10.07
N ASN A 55 2.86 10.27 -9.33
CA ASN A 55 2.35 10.16 -7.97
C ASN A 55 3.42 10.65 -6.98
N TYR A 56 3.09 10.74 -5.69
CA TYR A 56 4.01 11.27 -4.67
C TYR A 56 5.38 10.55 -4.64
N LYS A 57 5.42 9.23 -4.95
CA LYS A 57 6.68 8.48 -4.96
C LYS A 57 7.59 8.90 -6.11
N HIS A 58 7.02 9.09 -7.30
CA HIS A 58 7.76 9.56 -8.47
C HIS A 58 8.26 11.00 -8.29
N ALA A 59 7.49 11.84 -7.60
CA ALA A 59 7.88 13.22 -7.31
C ALA A 59 9.07 13.34 -6.34
N LEU A 60 9.28 12.36 -5.45
CA LEU A 60 10.42 12.34 -4.52
C LEU A 60 11.74 11.97 -5.20
N VAL A 61 11.70 11.18 -6.27
CA VAL A 61 12.87 10.80 -7.06
C VAL A 61 12.55 10.99 -8.55
N PRO A 62 12.50 12.25 -9.01
CA PRO A 62 12.09 12.54 -10.37
C PRO A 62 13.16 12.03 -11.36
N PRO A 63 12.78 11.32 -12.43
CA PRO A 63 13.72 10.85 -13.44
C PRO A 63 14.34 11.99 -14.25
N HIS A 64 13.67 13.15 -14.31
CA HIS A 64 14.14 14.36 -14.96
C HIS A 64 13.47 15.59 -14.33
N MET A 65 14.11 16.77 -14.41
CA MET A 65 13.52 18.00 -13.90
C MET A 65 12.57 18.61 -14.95
N PRO A 66 11.27 18.79 -14.64
CA PRO A 66 10.31 19.31 -15.60
C PRO A 66 10.43 20.84 -15.69
N LYS A 67 10.26 21.40 -16.89
CA LYS A 67 10.27 22.87 -17.08
C LYS A 67 9.02 23.56 -16.54
N LYS A 68 7.90 22.83 -16.44
CA LYS A 68 6.61 23.28 -15.91
C LYS A 68 5.98 22.11 -15.15
N LEU A 69 5.45 22.36 -13.96
CA LEU A 69 4.85 21.34 -13.10
C LEU A 69 3.45 21.79 -12.67
N LEU A 70 2.46 20.90 -12.80
CA LEU A 70 1.09 21.09 -12.32
C LEU A 70 0.85 20.12 -11.16
N VAL A 71 0.36 20.63 -10.04
CA VAL A 71 0.03 19.85 -8.84
C VAL A 71 -1.49 19.71 -8.72
N ILE A 72 -1.99 18.49 -8.60
CA ILE A 72 -3.41 18.18 -8.43
C ILE A 72 -3.61 17.54 -7.05
N GLY A 73 -4.37 18.21 -6.19
CA GLY A 73 -4.57 17.84 -4.78
C GLY A 73 -3.70 18.67 -3.84
N SER A 74 -4.33 19.28 -2.83
CA SER A 74 -3.70 19.96 -1.69
C SER A 74 -3.56 19.02 -0.51
#